data_AF-A0A8C6UCD5-F1
#
_entry.id   AF-A0A8C6UCD5-F1
#
_cell.length_a   1.000
_cell.length_b   1.000
_cell.length_c   1.000
_cell.angle_alpha   90.00
_cell.angle_beta   90.00
_cell.angle_gamma   90.00
#
_symmetry.space_group_name_H-M   'P 1'
#
loop_
_entity.id
_entity.type
_entity.pdbx_description
1 polymer ?
#
loop_
_entity_poly.entity_id
_entity_poly.type
_entity_poly.pdbx_seq_one_letter_code
_entity_poly.pdbx_strand_id
1 'polypeptide(L)'
;MERECKVLVEEKESREEEKFAFCTRTNVALTVFTLFLVGSAAAVLLTRPGSKGPQQQDGHYEELRHSLRQTNVRAAIHLDGRYDESTGTVVWQMGTDHSFVQGELKLEGNEVVIPLSGPYFVYSQASYRLSCNSDPEEEVRHSRVHLSHMVERWSDSLGDRDERVYRPILHSVRTACERHPQKGHWFSGVYVGAMFNLNAGDRLRTSLTNDSQLLSQLEDGHGETFFGVFAL
;
A
#
# COMPACT_ATOMS: atom_id res chain seq x y z
N MET A 1 -6.36 35.18 41.51
CA MET A 1 -6.95 33.93 42.02
C MET A 1 -6.46 32.80 41.14
N GLU A 2 -5.33 32.20 41.50
CA GLU A 2 -4.88 30.92 40.94
C GLU A 2 -4.39 30.11 42.14
N ARG A 3 -4.94 28.90 42.27
CA ARG A 3 -4.70 28.00 43.40
C ARG A 3 -3.53 27.09 43.04
N GLU A 4 -2.42 27.22 43.75
CA GLU A 4 -1.39 26.19 43.80
C GLU A 4 -1.80 25.10 44.79
N CYS A 5 -1.90 23.85 44.32
CA CYS A 5 -2.11 22.70 45.18
C CYS A 5 -0.74 22.05 45.45
N LYS A 6 -0.17 22.28 46.64
CA LYS A 6 0.95 21.51 47.20
C LYS A 6 0.38 20.37 48.04
N VAL A 7 0.70 19.14 47.67
CA VAL A 7 0.42 17.95 48.47
C VAL A 7 1.62 17.68 49.36
N LEU A 8 1.43 17.84 50.67
CA LEU A 8 2.32 17.35 51.72
C LEU A 8 2.15 15.83 51.82
N VAL A 9 3.24 15.08 51.66
CA VAL A 9 3.33 13.65 51.90
C VAL A 9 4.22 13.47 53.11
N GLU A 10 3.63 13.25 54.28
CA GLU A 10 4.33 12.75 55.48
C GLU A 10 3.28 12.20 56.46
N GLU A 11 2.91 10.93 56.29
CA GLU A 11 2.41 10.03 57.35
C GLU A 11 1.97 8.69 56.72
N LYS A 12 2.91 7.79 56.38
CA LYS A 12 2.52 6.40 56.06
C LYS A 12 3.61 5.33 56.15
N GLU A 13 4.73 5.56 56.80
CA GLU A 13 5.87 4.62 56.69
C GLU A 13 5.97 3.60 57.83
N SER A 14 5.31 3.78 58.98
CA SER A 14 5.53 2.90 60.14
C SER A 14 4.59 1.68 60.25
N ARG A 15 3.60 1.51 59.36
CA ARG A 15 2.58 0.45 59.48
C ARG A 15 2.67 -0.67 58.44
N GLU A 16 3.58 -0.58 57.46
CA GLU A 16 3.73 -1.59 56.39
C GLU A 16 4.85 -2.61 56.63
N GLU A 17 5.91 -2.26 57.39
CA GLU A 17 7.02 -3.20 57.63
C GLU A 17 6.61 -4.43 58.48
N GLU A 18 5.68 -4.29 59.42
CA GLU A 18 5.26 -5.41 60.28
C GLU A 18 4.39 -6.46 59.54
N LYS A 19 3.70 -6.06 58.47
CA LYS A 19 2.86 -6.99 57.68
C LYS A 19 3.66 -7.82 56.68
N PHE A 20 4.80 -7.30 56.21
CA PHE A 20 5.63 -7.99 55.22
C PHE A 20 6.41 -9.17 55.82
N ALA A 21 6.80 -9.09 57.09
CA ALA A 21 7.54 -10.16 57.77
C ALA A 21 6.68 -11.42 58.03
N PHE A 22 5.36 -11.27 58.23
CA PHE A 22 4.47 -12.40 58.54
C PHE A 22 4.06 -13.24 57.31
N CYS A 23 4.04 -12.64 56.11
CA CYS A 23 3.58 -13.33 54.89
C CYS A 23 4.66 -14.22 54.21
N THR A 24 5.92 -14.10 54.64
CA THR A 24 7.04 -14.71 53.92
C THR A 24 7.42 -16.11 54.45
N ARG A 25 7.13 -16.44 55.72
CA ARG A 25 7.50 -17.76 56.30
C ARG A 25 6.50 -18.88 56.00
N THR A 26 5.23 -18.56 55.77
CA THR A 26 4.17 -19.54 55.46
C THR A 26 4.19 -20.01 54.01
N ASN A 27 4.70 -19.20 53.07
CA ASN A 27 4.76 -19.56 51.64
C ASN A 27 5.98 -20.44 51.26
N VAL A 28 7.05 -20.45 52.07
CA VAL A 28 8.21 -21.33 51.82
C VAL A 28 7.93 -22.78 52.24
N ALA A 29 7.12 -23.01 53.28
CA ALA A 29 6.76 -24.36 53.71
C ALA A 29 5.79 -25.05 52.71
N LEU A 30 4.90 -24.29 52.05
CA LEU A 30 3.96 -24.82 51.07
C LEU A 30 4.60 -25.11 49.70
N THR A 31 5.70 -24.43 49.36
CA THR A 31 6.43 -24.66 48.09
C THR A 31 7.39 -25.86 48.16
N VAL A 32 7.86 -26.25 49.34
CA VAL A 32 8.70 -27.45 49.49
C VAL A 32 7.86 -28.74 49.43
N PHE A 33 6.63 -28.74 49.96
CA PHE A 33 5.76 -29.93 49.93
C PHE A 33 5.19 -30.26 48.53
N THR A 34 5.03 -29.28 47.64
CA THR A 34 4.56 -29.52 46.26
C THR A 34 5.67 -30.04 45.35
N LEU A 35 6.94 -29.71 45.60
CA LEU A 35 8.06 -30.22 44.79
C LEU A 35 8.39 -31.70 45.04
N PHE A 36 8.09 -32.25 46.22
CA PHE A 36 8.32 -33.68 46.50
C PHE A 36 7.24 -34.62 45.93
N LEU A 37 6.04 -34.13 45.60
CA LEU A 37 4.98 -34.94 44.99
C LEU A 37 5.03 -34.97 43.44
N VAL A 38 5.71 -34.03 42.80
CA VAL A 38 5.89 -34.01 41.32
C VAL A 38 7.08 -34.87 40.89
N GLY A 39 8.07 -35.09 41.76
CA GLY A 39 9.26 -35.90 41.47
C GLY A 39 9.00 -37.40 41.28
N SER A 40 7.93 -37.95 41.87
CA SER A 40 7.58 -39.37 41.76
C SER A 40 6.66 -39.70 40.57
N ALA A 41 6.00 -38.71 39.96
CA ALA A 41 5.25 -38.91 38.72
C ALA A 41 6.14 -38.87 37.46
N ALA A 42 7.27 -38.15 37.51
CA ALA A 42 8.19 -38.03 36.38
C ALA A 42 9.02 -39.31 36.13
N ALA A 43 9.25 -40.14 37.15
CA ALA A 43 10.06 -41.36 37.01
C ALA A 43 9.32 -42.52 36.32
N VAL A 44 7.98 -42.51 36.27
CA VAL A 44 7.19 -43.58 35.64
C VAL A 44 7.01 -43.36 34.13
N LEU A 45 7.23 -42.15 33.62
CA LEU A 45 7.10 -41.84 32.18
C LEU A 45 8.38 -42.05 31.36
N LEU A 46 9.53 -42.27 32.00
CA LEU A 46 10.82 -42.42 31.29
C LEU A 46 11.24 -43.87 31.03
N THR A 47 10.38 -44.86 31.29
CA THR A 47 10.64 -46.27 30.94
C THR A 47 9.49 -46.90 30.14
N ARG A 48 9.20 -46.35 28.96
CA ARG A 48 8.53 -47.11 27.90
C ARG A 48 9.40 -47.17 26.65
N PRO A 49 9.94 -48.34 26.27
CA PRO A 49 10.56 -48.51 24.98
C PRO A 49 9.47 -48.66 23.91
N GLY A 50 9.54 -47.83 22.87
CA GLY A 50 8.96 -48.13 21.56
C GLY A 50 7.51 -47.69 21.33
N SER A 51 7.36 -46.49 20.78
CA SER A 51 6.52 -46.30 19.60
C SER A 51 7.15 -45.23 18.71
N LYS A 52 7.62 -45.64 17.53
CA LYS A 52 7.95 -44.72 16.45
C LYS A 52 6.63 -44.08 16.01
N GLY A 53 6.38 -42.84 16.42
CA GLY A 53 5.35 -42.00 15.80
C GLY A 53 5.78 -41.67 14.37
N PRO A 54 4.83 -41.49 13.42
CA PRO A 54 5.18 -41.25 12.03
C PRO A 54 5.81 -39.86 11.88
N GLN A 55 7.14 -39.82 11.75
CA GLN A 55 7.96 -38.66 11.43
C GLN A 55 7.82 -38.30 9.93
N GLN A 56 6.58 -38.17 9.45
CA GLN A 56 6.28 -37.96 8.03
C GLN A 56 5.27 -36.83 7.78
N GLN A 57 4.78 -36.18 8.84
CA GLN A 57 3.87 -35.03 8.72
C GLN A 57 4.62 -33.69 8.61
N ASP A 58 5.69 -33.47 9.36
CA ASP A 58 6.38 -32.17 9.38
C ASP A 58 7.00 -31.79 8.02
N GLY A 59 7.59 -32.75 7.31
CA GLY A 59 8.15 -32.52 5.98
C GLY A 59 7.08 -32.22 4.92
N HIS A 60 5.90 -32.83 5.04
CA HIS A 60 4.78 -32.60 4.12
C HIS A 60 4.16 -31.22 4.32
N TYR A 61 4.02 -30.75 5.57
CA TYR A 61 3.52 -29.40 5.84
C TYR A 61 4.52 -28.32 5.44
N GLU A 62 5.82 -28.54 5.60
CA GLU A 62 6.83 -27.60 5.11
C GLU A 62 6.93 -27.59 3.58
N GLU A 63 6.86 -28.75 2.92
CA GLU A 63 6.79 -28.84 1.45
C GLU A 63 5.51 -28.18 0.90
N LEU A 64 4.37 -28.37 1.56
CA LEU A 64 3.12 -27.67 1.23
C LEU A 64 3.24 -26.16 1.46
N ARG A 65 3.89 -25.71 2.55
CA ARG A 65 4.16 -24.28 2.81
C ARG A 65 5.09 -23.67 1.77
N HIS A 66 6.12 -24.40 1.35
CA HIS A 66 7.03 -24.00 0.28
C HIS A 66 6.31 -23.96 -1.07
N SER A 67 5.49 -24.96 -1.38
CA SER A 67 4.66 -25.01 -2.59
C SER A 67 3.60 -23.90 -2.60
N LEU A 68 2.92 -23.63 -1.49
CA LEU A 68 1.94 -22.53 -1.35
C LEU A 68 2.62 -21.15 -1.43
N ARG A 69 3.87 -21.02 -0.99
CA ARG A 69 4.69 -19.81 -1.18
C ARG A 69 5.17 -19.64 -2.61
N GLN A 70 5.40 -20.73 -3.34
CA GLN A 70 5.87 -20.69 -4.73
C GLN A 70 4.73 -20.59 -5.77
N THR A 71 3.49 -20.92 -5.41
CA THR A 71 2.36 -21.02 -6.35
C THR A 71 1.39 -19.84 -6.37
N ASN A 72 1.47 -18.90 -5.42
CA ASN A 72 0.58 -17.73 -5.36
C ASN A 72 1.34 -16.41 -5.52
N VAL A 73 2.11 -16.31 -6.59
CA VAL A 73 2.59 -15.01 -7.04
C VAL A 73 1.39 -14.23 -7.59
N ARG A 74 0.86 -13.30 -6.78
CA ARG A 74 -0.24 -12.43 -7.20
C ARG A 74 0.22 -11.56 -8.37
N ALA A 75 -0.62 -11.47 -9.40
CA ALA A 75 -0.33 -10.66 -10.56
C ALA A 75 -0.17 -9.19 -10.14
N ALA A 76 0.93 -8.56 -10.52
CA ALA A 76 1.20 -7.15 -10.26
C ALA A 76 1.95 -6.52 -11.44
N ILE A 77 1.65 -5.26 -11.72
CA ILE A 77 2.34 -4.44 -12.71
C ILE A 77 2.53 -3.04 -12.11
N HIS A 78 3.72 -2.49 -12.25
CA HIS A 78 4.07 -1.11 -11.96
C HIS A 78 4.84 -0.57 -13.14
N LEU A 79 4.39 0.55 -13.70
CA LEU A 79 4.88 1.14 -14.94
C LEU A 79 5.36 2.55 -14.67
N ASP A 80 6.47 2.95 -15.28
CA ASP A 80 6.91 4.34 -15.28
C ASP A 80 6.33 5.06 -16.49
N GLY A 81 5.93 6.33 -16.30
CA GLY A 81 5.34 7.16 -17.35
C GLY A 81 6.33 8.19 -17.88
N ARG A 82 6.40 8.29 -19.21
CA ARG A 82 7.16 9.35 -19.91
C ARG A 82 6.25 10.09 -20.88
N TYR A 83 6.35 11.41 -20.92
CA TYR A 83 5.68 12.19 -21.96
C TYR A 83 6.35 11.93 -23.31
N ASP A 84 5.54 11.60 -24.31
CA ASP A 84 5.98 11.38 -25.69
C ASP A 84 5.37 12.46 -26.59
N GLU A 85 6.22 13.35 -27.08
CA GLU A 85 5.85 14.46 -27.96
C GLU A 85 5.20 13.98 -29.27
N SER A 86 5.57 12.79 -29.76
CA SER A 86 5.06 12.27 -31.04
C SER A 86 3.60 11.83 -30.95
N THR A 87 3.19 11.29 -29.81
CA THR A 87 1.81 10.89 -29.54
C THR A 87 1.01 11.98 -28.82
N GLY A 88 1.71 12.94 -28.20
CA GLY A 88 1.11 13.98 -27.38
C GLY A 88 0.55 13.47 -26.06
N THR A 89 0.97 12.28 -25.61
CA THR A 89 0.44 11.61 -24.41
C THR A 89 1.53 10.98 -23.57
N VAL A 90 1.16 10.46 -22.39
CA VAL A 90 2.07 9.66 -21.57
C VAL A 90 2.12 8.23 -22.09
N VAL A 91 3.33 7.73 -22.32
CA VAL A 91 3.59 6.33 -22.68
C VAL A 91 4.13 5.62 -21.45
N TRP A 92 3.49 4.51 -21.12
CA TRP A 92 3.88 3.64 -20.01
C TRP A 92 4.98 2.68 -20.46
N GLN A 93 5.98 2.47 -19.59
CA GLN A 93 7.15 1.67 -19.89
C GLN A 93 7.41 0.62 -18.81
N MET A 94 8.03 -0.48 -19.24
CA MET A 94 8.49 -1.59 -18.40
C MET A 94 10.00 -1.70 -18.52
N GLY A 95 10.67 -2.19 -17.46
CA GLY A 95 12.12 -2.40 -17.46
C GLY A 95 12.93 -1.12 -17.26
N THR A 96 12.26 -0.02 -16.92
CA THR A 96 12.84 1.24 -16.46
C THR A 96 12.75 1.33 -14.93
N ASP A 97 13.67 2.07 -14.31
CA ASP A 97 13.64 2.48 -12.90
C ASP A 97 13.18 1.40 -11.90
N HIS A 98 11.97 1.57 -11.35
CA HIS A 98 11.34 0.65 -10.42
C HIS A 98 10.11 -0.06 -11.02
N SER A 99 9.89 0.08 -12.34
CA SER A 99 8.87 -0.68 -13.04
C SER A 99 9.13 -2.18 -12.98
N PHE A 100 8.05 -2.95 -12.84
CA PHE A 100 8.12 -4.39 -12.86
C PHE A 100 6.80 -5.00 -13.32
N VAL A 101 6.88 -6.24 -13.77
CA VAL A 101 5.72 -7.08 -14.06
C VAL A 101 5.92 -8.42 -13.40
N GLN A 102 4.85 -8.91 -12.79
CA GLN A 102 4.82 -10.19 -12.11
C GLN A 102 3.47 -10.86 -12.37
N GLY A 103 3.48 -12.16 -12.65
CA GLY A 103 2.29 -12.89 -13.09
C GLY A 103 1.92 -12.59 -14.55
N GLU A 104 0.64 -12.64 -14.87
CA GLU A 104 0.14 -12.60 -16.26
C GLU A 104 -0.42 -11.23 -16.70
N LEU A 105 -0.29 -10.18 -15.89
CA LEU A 105 -0.64 -8.81 -16.30
C LEU A 105 0.28 -8.38 -17.45
N LYS A 106 -0.29 -7.67 -18.43
CA LYS A 106 0.44 -7.21 -19.61
C LYS A 106 0.19 -5.74 -19.89
N LEU A 107 1.19 -5.08 -20.43
CA LEU A 107 1.06 -3.79 -21.08
C LEU A 107 0.96 -3.99 -22.59
N GLU A 108 -0.19 -3.70 -23.18
CA GLU A 108 -0.44 -3.82 -24.62
C GLU A 108 -1.04 -2.52 -25.16
N GLY A 109 -0.38 -1.88 -26.12
CA GLY A 109 -0.91 -0.66 -26.75
C GLY A 109 -1.12 0.49 -25.76
N ASN A 110 -0.25 0.63 -24.76
CA ASN A 110 -0.35 1.60 -23.66
C ASN A 110 -1.49 1.33 -22.65
N GLU A 111 -1.99 0.09 -22.60
CA GLU A 111 -3.08 -0.35 -21.72
C GLU A 111 -2.67 -1.57 -20.88
N VAL A 112 -3.09 -1.60 -19.62
CA VAL A 112 -2.96 -2.79 -18.78
C VAL A 112 -4.10 -3.74 -19.08
N VAL A 113 -3.78 -4.98 -19.45
CA VAL A 113 -4.75 -6.04 -19.77
C VAL A 113 -4.89 -6.98 -18.57
N ILE A 114 -6.12 -7.15 -18.09
CA ILE A 114 -6.42 -8.00 -16.93
C ILE A 114 -6.47 -9.47 -17.35
N PRO A 115 -5.62 -10.36 -16.78
CA PRO A 115 -5.55 -11.75 -17.23
C PRO A 115 -6.68 -12.62 -16.64
N LEU A 116 -7.05 -12.37 -15.39
CA LEU A 116 -8.00 -13.19 -14.63
C LEU A 116 -9.02 -12.30 -13.91
N SER A 117 -10.28 -12.73 -13.85
CA SER A 117 -11.32 -11.97 -13.14
C SER A 117 -11.09 -12.01 -11.63
N GLY A 118 -11.32 -10.88 -10.96
CA GLY A 118 -11.20 -10.78 -9.51
C GLY A 118 -11.00 -9.34 -9.01
N PRO A 119 -10.76 -9.18 -7.70
CA PRO A 119 -10.44 -7.90 -7.11
C PRO A 119 -9.01 -7.46 -7.46
N TYR A 120 -8.87 -6.24 -7.95
CA TYR A 120 -7.59 -5.58 -8.20
C TYR A 120 -7.55 -4.24 -7.50
N PHE A 121 -6.39 -3.88 -6.97
CA PHE A 121 -6.11 -2.50 -6.61
C PHE A 121 -5.44 -1.81 -7.79
N VAL A 122 -6.04 -0.70 -8.25
CA VAL A 122 -5.59 0.11 -9.37
C VAL A 122 -5.16 1.47 -8.84
N TYR A 123 -3.99 1.95 -9.24
CA TYR A 123 -3.46 3.23 -8.77
C TYR A 123 -2.62 3.91 -9.84
N SER A 124 -2.56 5.23 -9.82
CA SER A 124 -1.81 6.02 -10.79
C SER A 124 -1.45 7.39 -10.22
N GLN A 125 -0.27 7.89 -10.59
CA GLN A 125 0.19 9.24 -10.27
C GLN A 125 0.75 9.93 -11.51
N ALA A 126 0.54 11.24 -11.59
CA ALA A 126 1.30 12.12 -12.46
C ALA A 126 1.77 13.35 -11.68
N SER A 127 3.08 13.58 -11.70
CA SER A 127 3.73 14.77 -11.12
C SER A 127 4.06 15.76 -12.23
N TYR A 128 3.88 17.04 -11.94
CA TYR A 128 4.18 18.12 -12.87
C TYR A 128 5.03 19.19 -12.18
N ARG A 129 5.99 19.75 -12.91
CA ARG A 129 6.79 20.90 -12.50
C ARG A 129 6.41 22.10 -13.34
N LEU A 130 5.54 22.90 -12.78
CA LEU A 130 4.82 23.91 -13.52
C LEU A 130 5.37 25.30 -13.20
N SER A 131 5.20 26.26 -14.12
CA SER A 131 5.62 27.65 -13.92
C SER A 131 4.39 28.57 -13.88
N CYS A 132 4.10 29.18 -12.73
CA CYS A 132 3.05 30.20 -12.63
C CYS A 132 3.68 31.58 -12.86
N ASN A 133 3.89 31.99 -14.11
CA ASN A 133 4.29 33.38 -14.38
C ASN A 133 3.04 34.24 -14.62
N SER A 134 2.98 35.39 -13.95
CA SER A 134 2.01 36.44 -14.30
C SER A 134 2.77 37.55 -15.01
N ASP A 135 2.65 37.64 -16.33
CA ASP A 135 2.96 38.89 -16.99
C ASP A 135 1.79 39.85 -16.72
N PRO A 136 1.99 41.01 -16.07
CA PRO A 136 0.92 41.96 -15.77
C PRO A 136 0.23 42.54 -17.02
N GLU A 137 0.78 42.34 -18.22
CA GLU A 137 0.14 42.74 -19.49
C GLU A 137 -0.73 41.64 -20.13
N GLU A 138 -0.68 40.40 -19.63
CA GLU A 138 -1.49 39.26 -20.09
C GLU A 138 -2.55 38.83 -19.07
N GLU A 139 -3.31 39.79 -18.53
CA GLU A 139 -4.33 39.57 -17.49
C GLU A 139 -5.50 38.64 -17.84
N VAL A 140 -5.54 37.96 -18.99
CA VAL A 140 -6.76 37.26 -19.45
C VAL A 140 -6.68 35.73 -19.42
N ARG A 141 -5.53 35.06 -19.25
CA ARG A 141 -5.51 33.57 -19.38
C ARG A 141 -4.73 32.72 -18.37
N HIS A 142 -3.86 33.27 -17.51
CA HIS A 142 -2.90 32.44 -16.75
C HIS A 142 -3.11 32.37 -15.23
N SER A 143 -4.33 32.61 -14.72
CA SER A 143 -4.53 32.63 -13.25
C SER A 143 -4.73 31.26 -12.59
N ARG A 144 -5.09 30.20 -13.33
CA ARG A 144 -5.34 28.87 -12.76
C ARG A 144 -5.00 27.77 -13.76
N VAL A 145 -4.26 26.77 -13.29
CA VAL A 145 -3.94 25.57 -14.05
C VAL A 145 -4.75 24.42 -13.48
N HIS A 146 -5.45 23.68 -14.34
CA HIS A 146 -6.21 22.49 -13.98
C HIS A 146 -5.51 21.24 -14.50
N LEU A 147 -5.14 20.36 -13.59
CA LEU A 147 -4.51 19.07 -13.89
C LEU A 147 -5.54 17.98 -13.63
N SER A 148 -5.95 17.25 -14.66
CA SER A 148 -6.78 16.05 -14.53
C SER A 148 -5.94 14.79 -14.65
N HIS A 149 -6.29 13.77 -13.87
CA HIS A 149 -5.77 12.42 -14.01
C HIS A 149 -6.91 11.44 -13.87
N MET A 150 -7.07 10.57 -14.85
CA MET A 150 -8.14 9.60 -14.92
C MET A 150 -7.59 8.22 -15.24
N VAL A 151 -8.16 7.19 -14.62
CA VAL A 151 -8.04 5.81 -15.09
C VAL A 151 -9.37 5.40 -15.68
N GLU A 152 -9.34 4.88 -16.89
CA GLU A 152 -10.51 4.42 -17.62
C GLU A 152 -10.45 2.92 -17.85
N ARG A 153 -11.61 2.27 -17.79
CA ARG A 153 -11.79 0.85 -18.05
C ARG A 153 -12.59 0.67 -19.32
N TRP A 154 -12.13 -0.21 -20.19
CA TRP A 154 -12.97 -0.91 -21.15
C TRP A 154 -13.23 -2.34 -20.66
N SER A 155 -14.45 -2.81 -20.84
CA SER A 155 -14.89 -4.18 -20.58
C SER A 155 -15.89 -4.58 -21.65
N ASP A 156 -15.84 -5.83 -22.10
CA ASP A 156 -16.84 -6.41 -23.00
C ASP A 156 -18.25 -6.47 -22.36
N SER A 157 -18.30 -6.43 -21.03
CA SER A 157 -19.51 -6.41 -20.23
C SER A 157 -20.07 -4.99 -19.99
N LEU A 158 -19.35 -3.94 -20.39
CA LEU A 158 -19.70 -2.54 -20.14
C LEU A 158 -19.78 -1.76 -21.46
N GLY A 159 -20.93 -1.81 -22.12
CA GLY A 159 -21.19 -1.05 -23.36
C GLY A 159 -21.90 -1.87 -24.41
N ASP A 160 -22.07 -1.27 -25.59
CA ASP A 160 -22.52 -2.00 -26.77
C ASP A 160 -21.33 -2.76 -27.37
N ARG A 161 -21.54 -4.01 -27.78
CA ARG A 161 -20.45 -4.94 -28.15
C ARG A 161 -19.64 -4.47 -29.36
N ASP A 162 -20.20 -3.58 -30.15
CA ASP A 162 -19.64 -3.11 -31.42
C ASP A 162 -18.71 -1.89 -31.27
N GLU A 163 -18.66 -1.25 -30.08
CA GLU A 163 -17.78 -0.09 -29.83
C GLU A 163 -16.92 -0.27 -28.57
N ARG A 164 -15.60 -0.05 -28.72
CA ARG A 164 -14.67 -0.06 -27.59
C ARG A 164 -14.79 1.23 -26.78
N VAL A 165 -15.84 1.32 -25.97
CA VAL A 165 -16.14 2.52 -25.16
C VAL A 165 -15.45 2.42 -23.79
N TYR A 166 -14.53 3.35 -23.52
CA TYR A 166 -13.88 3.48 -22.21
C TYR A 166 -14.74 4.29 -21.24
N ARG A 167 -14.76 3.87 -19.98
CA ARG A 167 -15.49 4.55 -18.90
C ARG A 167 -14.54 4.90 -17.76
N PRO A 168 -14.62 6.13 -17.19
CA PRO A 168 -13.82 6.50 -16.02
C PRO A 168 -14.14 5.61 -14.83
N ILE A 169 -13.11 5.04 -14.19
CA ILE A 169 -13.22 4.31 -12.92
C ILE A 169 -12.53 5.05 -11.77
N LEU A 170 -11.53 5.87 -12.08
CA LEU A 170 -10.86 6.79 -11.15
C LEU A 170 -10.70 8.13 -11.84
N HIS A 171 -10.96 9.22 -11.13
CA HIS A 171 -10.77 10.57 -11.65
C HIS A 171 -10.44 11.52 -10.52
N SER A 172 -9.41 12.35 -10.72
CA SER A 172 -9.07 13.44 -9.82
C SER A 172 -8.65 14.66 -10.62
N VAL A 173 -8.98 15.83 -10.09
CA VAL A 173 -8.61 17.12 -10.64
C VAL A 173 -7.93 17.92 -9.54
N ARG A 174 -6.81 18.54 -9.89
CA ARG A 174 -6.10 19.47 -9.00
C ARG A 174 -5.98 20.82 -9.70
N THR A 175 -6.43 21.86 -9.00
CA THR A 175 -6.23 23.24 -9.41
C THR A 175 -4.99 23.80 -8.74
N ALA A 176 -4.26 24.62 -9.46
CA ALA A 176 -3.07 25.29 -8.96
C ALA A 176 -2.86 26.65 -9.62
N CYS A 177 -1.78 27.34 -9.23
CA CYS A 177 -1.58 28.78 -9.45
C CYS A 177 -2.65 29.66 -8.79
N GLU A 178 -3.39 29.16 -7.78
CA GLU A 178 -4.62 29.79 -7.28
C GLU A 178 -4.43 31.06 -6.43
N ARG A 179 -3.22 31.35 -5.90
CA ARG A 179 -2.95 32.58 -5.11
C ARG A 179 -1.49 33.03 -5.22
N HIS A 180 -1.31 34.30 -5.59
CA HIS A 180 -0.05 35.01 -5.81
C HIS A 180 1.00 34.18 -6.59
N PRO A 181 1.39 34.60 -7.79
CA PRO A 181 2.52 34.00 -8.49
C PRO A 181 3.77 34.27 -7.65
N GLN A 182 4.05 33.36 -6.71
CA GLN A 182 5.39 33.15 -6.20
C GLN A 182 6.20 32.85 -7.46
N LYS A 183 6.95 33.85 -7.93
CA LYS A 183 7.80 33.70 -9.11
C LYS A 183 8.66 32.45 -8.90
N GLY A 184 8.45 31.43 -9.72
CA GLY A 184 9.15 30.16 -9.56
C GLY A 184 8.35 28.95 -10.05
N HIS A 185 9.02 27.80 -10.00
CA HIS A 185 8.42 26.52 -10.33
C HIS A 185 7.62 25.98 -9.14
N TRP A 186 6.43 25.46 -9.40
CA TRP A 186 5.61 24.75 -8.43
C TRP A 186 5.51 23.28 -8.82
N PHE A 187 5.57 22.40 -7.82
CA PHE A 187 5.40 20.97 -8.02
C PHE A 187 3.99 20.55 -7.63
N SER A 188 3.38 19.70 -8.45
CA SER A 188 2.06 19.16 -8.15
C SER A 188 1.88 17.76 -8.70
N GLY A 189 1.60 16.84 -7.79
CA GLY A 189 1.13 15.49 -8.11
C GLY A 189 -0.40 15.39 -8.09
N VAL A 190 -0.94 14.61 -9.01
CA VAL A 190 -2.31 14.10 -8.96
C VAL A 190 -2.23 12.58 -8.82
N TYR A 191 -2.70 12.07 -7.69
CA TYR A 191 -2.76 10.64 -7.39
C TYR A 191 -4.21 10.16 -7.35
N VAL A 192 -4.44 8.96 -7.88
CA VAL A 192 -5.71 8.24 -7.78
C VAL A 192 -5.44 6.78 -7.45
N GLY A 193 -6.33 6.16 -6.67
CA GLY A 193 -6.28 4.71 -6.47
C GLY A 193 -7.49 4.18 -5.72
N ALA A 194 -7.96 3.00 -6.13
CA ALA A 194 -9.02 2.26 -5.45
C ALA A 194 -9.02 0.78 -5.86
N MET A 195 -9.87 0.00 -5.20
CA MET A 195 -10.10 -1.41 -5.52
C MET A 195 -11.31 -1.56 -6.45
N PHE A 196 -11.18 -2.40 -7.47
CA PHE A 196 -12.24 -2.74 -8.41
C PHE A 196 -12.31 -4.24 -8.62
N ASN A 197 -13.52 -4.77 -8.82
CA ASN A 197 -13.68 -6.12 -9.37
C ASN A 197 -13.61 -6.03 -10.89
N LEU A 198 -12.56 -6.60 -11.46
CA LEU A 198 -12.26 -6.57 -12.90
C LEU A 198 -12.48 -7.95 -13.51
N ASN A 199 -12.81 -7.98 -14.79
CA ASN A 199 -12.99 -9.20 -15.57
C ASN A 199 -11.72 -9.52 -16.37
N ALA A 200 -11.47 -10.80 -16.60
CA ALA A 200 -10.48 -11.23 -17.58
C ALA A 200 -10.78 -10.56 -18.94
N GLY A 201 -9.77 -9.97 -19.57
CA GLY A 201 -9.88 -9.23 -20.82
C GLY A 201 -10.20 -7.74 -20.67
N ASP A 202 -10.52 -7.25 -19.48
CA ASP A 202 -10.63 -5.81 -19.23
C ASP A 202 -9.32 -5.10 -19.63
N ARG A 203 -9.47 -3.86 -20.12
CA ARG A 203 -8.35 -2.99 -20.49
C ARG A 203 -8.42 -1.71 -19.69
N LEU A 204 -7.32 -1.38 -19.02
CA LEU A 204 -7.17 -0.16 -18.25
C LEU A 204 -6.19 0.78 -18.94
N ARG A 205 -6.58 2.04 -19.10
CA ARG A 205 -5.71 3.09 -19.61
C ARG A 205 -5.82 4.33 -18.75
N THR A 206 -4.88 5.26 -18.93
CA THR A 206 -4.90 6.54 -18.24
C THR A 206 -5.19 7.67 -19.22
N SER A 207 -5.89 8.70 -18.75
CA SER A 207 -6.10 9.95 -19.48
C SER A 207 -5.73 11.11 -18.56
N LEU A 208 -4.73 11.90 -18.96
CA LEU A 208 -4.22 13.05 -18.21
C LEU A 208 -4.85 14.35 -18.77
N THR A 209 -4.34 15.52 -18.37
CA THR A 209 -4.80 16.79 -18.95
C THR A 209 -4.54 16.83 -20.46
N ASN A 210 -5.46 17.44 -21.22
CA ASN A 210 -5.39 17.51 -22.69
C ASN A 210 -4.54 18.69 -23.21
N ASP A 211 -3.87 19.42 -22.31
CA ASP A 211 -2.99 20.53 -22.66
C ASP A 211 -1.56 20.01 -22.84
N SER A 212 -1.06 20.03 -24.08
CA SER A 212 0.29 19.56 -24.41
C SER A 212 1.40 20.37 -23.74
N GLN A 213 1.18 21.66 -23.48
CA GLN A 213 2.16 22.49 -22.77
C GLN A 213 2.28 22.06 -21.31
N LEU A 214 1.17 21.65 -20.68
CA LEU A 214 1.19 21.09 -19.33
C LEU A 214 1.80 19.68 -19.31
N LEU A 215 1.49 18.83 -20.30
CA LEU A 215 2.09 17.50 -20.40
C LEU A 215 3.59 17.54 -20.65
N SER A 216 4.10 18.54 -21.36
CA SER A 216 5.56 18.75 -21.52
C SER A 216 6.28 19.12 -20.22
N GLN A 217 5.52 19.49 -19.18
CA GLN A 217 6.01 19.80 -17.83
C GLN A 217 5.80 18.63 -16.85
N LEU A 218 5.45 17.45 -17.37
CA LEU A 218 5.36 16.21 -16.60
C LEU A 218 6.76 15.80 -16.13
N GLU A 219 6.89 15.46 -14.85
CA GLU A 219 8.11 14.89 -14.32
C GLU A 219 8.15 13.40 -14.64
N ASP A 220 9.16 12.99 -15.41
CA ASP A 220 9.40 11.62 -15.88
C ASP A 220 10.57 10.94 -15.14
N GLY A 221 10.98 11.51 -14.00
CA GLY A 221 12.00 10.95 -13.11
C GLY A 221 11.48 9.80 -12.25
N HIS A 222 12.40 9.19 -11.51
CA HIS A 222 12.14 8.02 -10.66
C HIS A 222 10.96 8.20 -9.69
N GLY A 223 9.86 7.48 -9.92
CA GLY A 223 8.71 7.46 -9.01
C GLY A 223 7.81 8.71 -9.04
N GLU A 224 8.00 9.61 -10.00
CA GLU A 224 7.20 10.83 -10.11
C GLU A 224 5.88 10.59 -10.86
N THR A 225 5.93 9.84 -11.95
CA THR A 225 4.77 9.49 -12.78
C THR A 225 4.75 7.98 -13.01
N PHE A 226 3.69 7.32 -12.52
CA PHE A 226 3.58 5.86 -12.56
C PHE A 226 2.13 5.39 -12.66
N PHE A 227 1.93 4.19 -13.19
CA PHE A 227 0.64 3.50 -13.26
C PHE A 227 0.80 2.05 -12.84
N GLY A 228 -0.04 1.57 -11.93
CA GLY A 228 0.08 0.22 -11.40
C GLY A 228 -1.24 -0.46 -11.04
N VAL A 229 -1.19 -1.78 -11.10
CA VAL A 229 -2.32 -2.68 -10.87
C VAL A 229 -1.83 -3.95 -10.20
N PHE A 230 -2.51 -4.44 -9.15
CA PHE A 230 -2.22 -5.76 -8.60
C PHE A 230 -3.47 -6.49 -8.12
N ALA A 231 -3.45 -7.81 -8.24
CA ALA A 231 -4.51 -8.71 -7.78
C ALA A 231 -4.50 -8.87 -6.26
N LEU A 232 -5.69 -8.97 -5.65
CA LEU A 232 -5.91 -9.04 -4.20
C LEU A 232 -6.26 -10.43 -3.66
#